data_AF-A0A1Q3GMU8-F1
#
_entry.id   AF-A0A1Q3GMU8-F1
#
_cell.length_a   1.000
_cell.length_b   1.000
_cell.length_c   1.000
_cell.angle_alpha   90.00
_cell.angle_beta   90.00
_cell.angle_gamma   90.00
#
_symmetry.space_group_name_H-M   'P 1'
#
loop_
_entity.id
_entity.type
_entity.pdbx_description
1 polymer ?
#
loop_
_entity_poly.entity_id
_entity_poly.type
_entity_poly.pdbx_seq_one_letter_code
_entity_poly.pdbx_strand_id
1 'polypeptide(L)'
;MENTIWLNDVSILFQSILKKTSFKILSKLSVGIHILPDVVEKINAHASTCAKCRAYKRKVLEHLQELDTFFENNNFKRVDDISVLDQNKLRYSWITRVRPARDHLINDHGYYLNGTFRFRVGVLGFMIGIILYLLRVPSWYFIFSLILAILGYLIGDSLEKKYEKKGMIIRKISPSSFKSSEG
;
A
#
# COMPACT_ATOMS: atom_id res chain seq x y z
N MET A 1 -6.66 21.64 9.91
CA MET A 1 -5.85 22.31 8.88
C MET A 1 -4.58 21.53 8.53
N GLU A 2 -3.80 21.05 9.50
CA GLU A 2 -2.54 20.32 9.26
C GLU A 2 -2.65 19.11 8.31
N ASN A 3 -3.71 18.29 8.45
CA ASN A 3 -3.95 17.15 7.56
C ASN A 3 -4.21 17.53 6.10
N THR A 4 -4.82 18.69 5.86
CA THR A 4 -5.14 19.18 4.51
C THR A 4 -3.89 19.72 3.82
N ILE A 5 -3.05 20.45 4.56
CA ILE A 5 -1.78 20.99 4.07
C ILE A 5 -0.85 19.83 3.69
N TRP A 6 -0.69 18.85 4.57
CA TRP A 6 0.18 17.71 4.32
C TRP A 6 -0.24 16.89 3.08
N LEU A 7 -1.54 16.63 2.90
CA LEU A 7 -2.04 15.95 1.70
C LEU A 7 -1.78 16.76 0.42
N ASN A 8 -1.87 18.09 0.50
CA ASN A 8 -1.59 18.95 -0.63
C ASN A 8 -0.10 18.89 -1.03
N ASP A 9 0.82 18.94 -0.06
CA ASP A 9 2.26 18.81 -0.31
C ASP A 9 2.61 17.47 -0.96
N VAL A 10 2.03 16.39 -0.44
CA VAL A 10 2.18 15.05 -1.03
C VAL A 10 1.65 15.01 -2.47
N SER A 11 0.47 15.59 -2.71
CA SER A 11 -0.14 15.64 -4.04
C SER A 11 0.73 16.41 -5.04
N ILE A 12 1.25 17.58 -4.64
CA ILE A 12 2.14 18.41 -5.47
C ILE A 12 3.40 17.64 -5.85
N LEU A 13 4.07 17.01 -4.88
CA LEU A 13 5.28 16.23 -5.13
C LEU A 13 4.99 15.02 -6.04
N PHE A 14 3.90 14.30 -5.76
CA PHE A 14 3.52 13.14 -6.56
C PHE A 14 3.23 13.52 -8.01
N GLN A 15 2.50 14.61 -8.25
CA GLN A 15 2.25 15.13 -9.60
C GLN A 15 3.53 15.61 -10.29
N SER A 16 4.43 16.27 -9.57
CA SER A 16 5.73 16.68 -10.09
C SER A 16 6.54 15.48 -10.58
N ILE A 17 6.63 14.42 -9.78
CA ILE A 17 7.31 13.17 -10.16
C ILE A 17 6.67 12.56 -11.41
N LEU A 18 5.34 12.47 -11.48
CA LEU A 18 4.63 11.90 -12.64
C LEU A 18 4.79 12.73 -13.93
N LYS A 19 5.10 14.03 -13.82
CA LYS A 19 5.44 14.87 -14.98
C LYS A 19 6.87 14.59 -15.47
N LYS A 20 7.79 14.29 -14.56
CA LYS A 20 9.23 14.08 -14.85
C LYS A 20 9.52 12.64 -15.30
N THR A 21 8.73 11.66 -14.86
CA THR A 21 8.96 10.25 -15.18
C THR A 21 7.66 9.47 -15.37
N SER A 22 7.74 8.35 -16.09
CA SER A 22 6.58 7.50 -16.34
C SER A 22 6.29 6.56 -15.17
N PHE A 23 5.01 6.27 -14.95
CA PHE A 23 4.56 5.28 -13.96
C PHE A 23 5.20 3.90 -14.17
N LYS A 24 5.53 3.54 -15.42
CA LYS A 24 6.21 2.28 -15.78
C LYS A 24 7.63 2.22 -15.22
N ILE A 25 8.38 3.32 -15.29
CA ILE A 25 9.74 3.41 -14.73
C ILE A 25 9.67 3.32 -13.21
N LEU A 26 8.81 4.12 -12.57
CA LEU A 26 8.62 4.10 -11.12
C LEU A 26 8.21 2.72 -10.59
N SER A 27 7.31 2.03 -11.29
CA SER A 27 6.88 0.67 -10.89
C SER A 27 8.02 -0.33 -10.98
N LYS A 28 8.83 -0.28 -12.05
CA LYS A 28 9.97 -1.17 -12.25
C LYS A 28 11.10 -0.95 -11.24
N LEU A 29 11.31 0.29 -10.79
CA LEU A 29 12.27 0.63 -9.74
C LEU A 29 11.87 0.08 -8.35
N SER A 30 10.69 -0.53 -8.23
CA SER A 30 10.19 -1.12 -6.98
C SER A 30 10.09 -0.11 -5.82
N VAL A 31 9.85 1.17 -6.14
CA VAL A 31 9.68 2.26 -5.16
C VAL A 31 8.23 2.38 -4.64
N GLY A 32 7.42 1.33 -4.83
CA GLY A 32 6.08 1.24 -4.23
C GLY A 32 5.07 2.31 -4.67
N ILE A 33 5.29 2.98 -5.80
CA ILE A 33 4.47 4.11 -6.27
C ILE A 33 2.97 3.78 -6.39
N HIS A 34 2.64 2.54 -6.72
CA HIS A 34 1.27 2.06 -6.89
C HIS A 34 0.50 1.91 -5.57
N ILE A 35 1.20 1.76 -4.45
CA ILE A 35 0.62 1.62 -3.10
C ILE A 35 0.67 2.96 -2.35
N LEU A 36 1.53 3.88 -2.79
CA LEU A 36 1.81 5.13 -2.10
C LEU A 36 0.56 5.99 -1.83
N PRO A 37 -0.39 6.17 -2.78
CA PRO A 37 -1.62 6.93 -2.50
C PRO A 37 -2.45 6.33 -1.37
N ASP A 38 -2.60 5.00 -1.34
CA ASP A 38 -3.37 4.29 -0.31
C ASP A 38 -2.70 4.40 1.08
N VAL A 39 -1.37 4.30 1.12
CA VAL A 39 -0.57 4.50 2.35
C VAL A 39 -0.70 5.94 2.86
N VAL A 40 -0.63 6.92 1.97
CA VAL A 40 -0.77 8.36 2.29
C VAL A 40 -2.14 8.64 2.90
N GLU A 41 -3.20 8.16 2.26
CA GLU A 41 -4.57 8.35 2.72
C GLU A 41 -4.78 7.75 4.12
N LYS A 42 -4.36 6.49 4.32
CA LYS A 42 -4.51 5.76 5.58
C LYS A 42 -3.65 6.33 6.71
N ILE A 43 -2.42 6.75 6.42
CA ILE A 43 -1.58 7.48 7.39
C ILE A 43 -2.27 8.78 7.80
N ASN A 44 -2.78 9.56 6.84
CA ASN A 44 -3.39 10.84 7.15
C ASN A 44 -4.65 10.68 8.02
N ALA A 45 -5.48 9.70 7.69
CA ALA A 45 -6.67 9.36 8.45
C ALA A 45 -6.35 8.98 9.90
N HIS A 46 -5.20 8.35 10.14
CA HIS A 46 -4.86 7.78 11.45
C HIS A 46 -3.81 8.56 12.26
N ALA A 47 -3.16 9.57 11.68
CA ALA A 47 -2.11 10.35 12.34
C ALA A 47 -2.60 11.18 13.54
N SER A 48 -3.90 11.46 13.65
CA SER A 48 -4.47 12.14 14.81
C SER A 48 -4.41 11.26 16.07
N THR A 49 -4.59 9.94 15.91
CA THR A 49 -4.71 8.98 17.02
C THR A 49 -3.49 8.07 17.19
N CYS A 50 -2.60 7.97 16.20
CA CYS A 50 -1.39 7.14 16.27
C CYS A 50 -0.11 7.97 16.09
N ALA A 51 0.74 7.99 17.13
CA ALA A 51 2.01 8.71 17.13
C ALA A 51 2.98 8.19 16.06
N LYS A 52 3.00 6.87 15.81
CA LYS A 52 3.82 6.27 14.74
C LYS A 52 3.34 6.74 13.36
N CYS A 53 2.03 6.70 13.07
CA CYS A 53 1.47 7.25 11.83
C CYS A 53 1.80 8.73 11.64
N ARG A 54 1.74 9.53 12.72
CA ARG A 54 2.16 10.94 12.68
C ARG A 54 3.64 11.09 12.32
N ALA A 55 4.53 10.27 12.90
CA ALA A 55 5.95 10.28 12.54
C ALA A 55 6.20 9.81 11.09
N TYR A 56 5.41 8.85 10.59
CA TYR A 56 5.53 8.34 9.23
C TYR A 56 5.16 9.38 8.16
N LYS A 57 4.31 10.36 8.46
CA LYS A 57 4.01 11.48 7.54
C LYS A 57 5.27 12.18 7.03
N ARG A 58 6.22 12.45 7.93
CA ARG A 58 7.49 13.09 7.58
C ARG A 58 8.35 12.17 6.70
N LYS A 59 8.46 10.89 7.05
CA LYS A 59 9.23 9.91 6.28
C LYS A 59 8.69 9.72 4.85
N VAL A 60 7.37 9.76 4.68
CA VAL A 60 6.73 9.67 3.36
C VAL A 60 7.06 10.90 2.52
N LEU A 61 7.01 12.11 3.10
CA LEU A 61 7.44 13.33 2.41
C LEU A 61 8.92 13.29 2.01
N GLU A 62 9.80 12.89 2.93
CA GLU A 62 11.24 12.76 2.65
C GLU A 62 11.50 11.81 1.48
N HIS A 63 10.75 10.70 1.36
CA HIS A 63 10.86 9.79 0.22
C HIS A 63 10.39 10.43 -1.09
N LEU A 64 9.26 11.13 -1.08
CA LEU A 64 8.73 11.84 -2.24
C LEU A 64 9.68 12.95 -2.71
N GLN A 65 10.25 13.72 -1.79
CA GLN A 65 11.24 14.75 -2.09
C GLN A 65 12.49 14.14 -2.72
N GLU A 66 13.00 13.03 -2.19
CA GLU A 66 14.15 12.34 -2.77
C GLU A 66 13.87 11.85 -4.20
N LEU A 67 12.67 11.31 -4.46
CA LEU A 67 12.26 10.95 -5.83
C LEU A 67 12.16 12.19 -6.73
N ASP A 68 11.52 13.26 -6.26
CA ASP A 68 11.33 14.47 -7.04
C ASP A 68 12.67 15.13 -7.42
N THR A 69 13.59 15.27 -6.46
CA THR A 69 14.94 15.78 -6.70
C THR A 69 15.76 14.85 -7.60
N PHE A 70 15.60 13.54 -7.46
CA PHE A 70 16.32 12.59 -8.31
C PHE A 70 15.90 12.74 -9.78
N PHE A 71 14.60 12.82 -10.06
CA PHE A 71 14.08 12.98 -11.42
C PHE A 71 14.14 14.42 -11.94
N GLU A 72 14.32 15.42 -11.06
CA GLU A 72 14.60 16.79 -11.50
C GLU A 72 15.98 16.92 -12.13
N ASN A 73 16.97 16.29 -11.50
CA ASN A 73 18.36 16.39 -11.94
C ASN A 73 18.71 15.42 -13.06
N ASN A 74 17.79 14.53 -13.46
CA ASN A 74 18.07 13.46 -14.39
C ASN A 74 16.89 13.17 -15.32
N ASN A 75 17.15 13.19 -16.63
CA ASN A 75 16.15 12.85 -17.65
C ASN A 75 16.38 11.43 -18.18
N PHE A 76 15.70 10.45 -17.59
CA PHE A 76 15.76 9.05 -18.01
C PHE A 76 14.62 8.71 -18.97
N LYS A 77 14.92 8.02 -20.08
CA LYS A 77 13.90 7.52 -21.01
C LYS A 77 13.52 6.07 -20.73
N ARG A 78 14.42 5.31 -20.09
CA ARG A 78 14.27 3.90 -19.73
C ARG A 78 14.78 3.67 -18.31
N VAL A 79 14.37 2.56 -17.71
CA VAL A 79 14.87 2.14 -16.38
C VAL A 79 16.35 1.79 -16.44
N ASP A 80 16.78 1.17 -17.54
CA ASP A 80 18.16 0.71 -17.74
C ASP A 80 19.14 1.89 -17.89
N ASP A 81 18.64 3.10 -18.13
CA ASP A 81 19.44 4.33 -18.15
C ASP A 81 19.86 4.76 -16.73
N ILE A 82 19.26 4.19 -15.69
CA ILE A 82 19.53 4.51 -14.28
C ILE A 82 20.58 3.53 -13.77
N SER A 83 21.67 4.06 -13.19
CA SER A 83 22.74 3.23 -12.63
C SER A 83 22.20 2.27 -11.55
N VAL A 84 22.76 1.06 -11.45
CA VAL A 84 22.35 0.09 -10.43
C VAL A 84 22.47 0.67 -9.02
N LEU A 85 23.48 1.51 -8.79
CA LEU A 85 23.68 2.22 -7.53
C LEU A 85 22.48 3.13 -7.20
N ASP A 86 22.04 3.93 -8.17
CA ASP A 86 20.90 4.84 -8.00
C ASP A 86 19.58 4.09 -7.85
N GLN A 87 19.38 3.01 -8.62
CA GLN A 87 18.21 2.15 -8.46
C GLN A 87 18.14 1.58 -7.03
N ASN A 88 19.28 1.11 -6.51
CA ASN A 88 19.36 0.59 -5.15
C ASN A 88 19.12 1.67 -4.11
N LYS A 89 19.63 2.89 -4.31
CA LYS A 89 19.39 4.04 -3.42
C LYS A 89 17.90 4.39 -3.35
N LEU A 90 17.22 4.52 -4.49
CA LEU A 90 15.79 4.82 -4.55
C LEU A 90 14.94 3.72 -3.90
N ARG A 91 15.28 2.46 -4.17
CA ARG A 91 14.64 1.29 -3.54
C ARG A 91 14.87 1.28 -2.03
N TYR A 92 16.08 1.61 -1.57
CA TYR A 92 16.41 1.67 -0.15
C TYR A 92 15.62 2.76 0.56
N SER A 93 15.43 3.92 -0.08
CA SER A 93 14.56 4.99 0.43
C SER A 93 13.13 4.48 0.66
N TRP A 94 12.55 3.75 -0.29
CA TRP A 94 11.24 3.11 -0.11
C TRP A 94 11.23 2.12 1.08
N ILE A 95 12.22 1.22 1.15
CA ILE A 95 12.32 0.17 2.17
C ILE A 95 12.43 0.75 3.59
N THR A 96 13.11 1.88 3.76
CA THR A 96 13.38 2.46 5.07
C THR A 96 12.37 3.50 5.51
N ARG A 97 11.74 4.21 4.57
CA ARG A 97 10.84 5.33 4.88
C ARG A 97 9.37 4.97 4.76
N VAL A 98 8.97 4.31 3.68
CA VAL A 98 7.54 4.07 3.38
C VAL A 98 7.09 2.66 3.72
N ARG A 99 7.90 1.64 3.41
CA ARG A 99 7.57 0.25 3.73
C ARG A 99 7.27 0.04 5.23
N PRO A 100 7.99 0.63 6.19
CA PRO A 100 7.64 0.44 7.61
C PRO A 100 6.31 1.09 7.97
N ALA A 101 5.95 2.19 7.31
CA ALA A 101 4.64 2.81 7.49
C ALA A 101 3.52 1.92 6.95
N ARG A 102 3.73 1.35 5.75
CA ARG A 102 2.86 0.34 5.15
C ARG A 102 2.68 -0.87 6.06
N ASP A 103 3.77 -1.43 6.55
CA ASP A 103 3.76 -2.63 7.39
C ASP A 103 3.09 -2.32 8.74
N HIS A 104 3.29 -1.12 9.31
CA HIS A 104 2.58 -0.65 10.50
C HIS A 104 1.07 -0.52 10.28
N LEU A 105 0.62 0.04 9.15
CA LEU A 105 -0.80 0.11 8.81
C LEU A 105 -1.43 -1.29 8.72
N ILE A 106 -0.71 -2.26 8.13
CA ILE A 106 -1.21 -3.64 8.00
C ILE A 106 -1.24 -4.34 9.36
N ASN A 107 -0.13 -4.29 10.11
CA ASN A 107 0.06 -5.12 11.30
C ASN A 107 -0.63 -4.54 12.54
N ASP A 108 -0.55 -3.23 12.75
CA ASP A 108 -1.01 -2.60 14.00
C ASP A 108 -2.43 -2.02 13.84
N HIS A 109 -2.84 -1.70 12.60
CA HIS A 109 -4.15 -1.09 12.33
C HIS A 109 -5.07 -1.97 11.48
N GLY A 110 -4.61 -3.12 11.02
CA GLY A 110 -5.42 -4.05 10.23
C GLY A 110 -5.88 -3.50 8.88
N TYR A 111 -5.24 -2.44 8.38
CA TYR A 111 -5.54 -1.91 7.06
C TYR A 111 -5.06 -2.90 6.01
N TYR A 112 -6.02 -3.49 5.29
CA TYR A 112 -5.71 -4.16 4.04
C TYR A 112 -5.44 -3.07 3.00
N LEU A 113 -4.20 -3.02 2.51
CA LEU A 113 -3.84 -2.12 1.41
C LEU A 113 -4.29 -2.75 0.09
N ASN A 114 -4.86 -1.91 -0.77
CA ASN A 114 -5.47 -2.32 -2.04
C ASN A 114 -4.55 -3.31 -2.79
N GLY A 115 -5.07 -4.51 -3.07
CA GLY A 115 -4.38 -5.54 -3.86
C GLY A 115 -3.69 -6.66 -3.06
N THR A 116 -3.49 -6.52 -1.75
CA THR A 116 -2.82 -7.57 -0.94
C THR A 116 -3.70 -8.82 -0.79
N PHE A 117 -5.02 -8.64 -0.67
CA PHE A 117 -5.97 -9.74 -0.60
C PHE A 117 -6.16 -10.44 -1.95
N ARG A 118 -6.31 -9.66 -3.03
CA ARG A 118 -6.44 -10.16 -4.41
C ARG A 118 -5.23 -11.00 -4.82
N PHE A 119 -4.01 -10.56 -4.47
CA PHE A 119 -2.80 -11.31 -4.73
C PHE A 119 -2.75 -12.63 -3.96
N ARG A 120 -3.07 -12.63 -2.65
CA ARG A 120 -3.07 -13.86 -1.84
C ARG A 120 -4.10 -14.88 -2.32
N VAL A 121 -5.31 -14.45 -2.67
CA VAL A 121 -6.34 -15.34 -3.22
C VAL A 121 -5.98 -15.84 -4.60
N GLY A 122 -5.41 -14.99 -5.46
CA GLY A 122 -4.90 -15.40 -6.77
C GLY A 122 -3.79 -16.46 -6.65
N VAL A 123 -2.82 -16.25 -5.77
CA VAL A 123 -1.72 -17.19 -5.52
C VAL A 123 -2.24 -18.51 -4.94
N LEU A 124 -3.14 -18.46 -3.95
CA LEU A 124 -3.74 -19.66 -3.36
C LEU A 124 -4.59 -20.43 -4.39
N GLY A 125 -5.39 -19.74 -5.20
CA GLY A 125 -6.18 -20.35 -6.26
C GLY A 125 -5.32 -21.00 -7.34
N PHE A 126 -4.21 -20.37 -7.71
CA PHE A 126 -3.24 -20.93 -8.65
C PHE A 126 -2.55 -22.18 -8.11
N MET A 127 -2.12 -22.16 -6.84
CA MET A 127 -1.51 -23.32 -6.17
C MET A 127 -2.49 -24.51 -6.08
N ILE A 128 -3.76 -24.26 -5.74
CA ILE A 128 -4.80 -25.29 -5.74
C ILE A 128 -5.00 -25.86 -7.15
N GLY A 129 -5.02 -25.00 -8.17
CA GLY A 129 -5.09 -25.43 -9.57
C GLY A 129 -3.95 -26.36 -9.99
N ILE A 130 -2.71 -26.06 -9.58
CA ILE A 130 -1.54 -26.92 -9.83
C ILE A 130 -1.71 -28.27 -9.12
N ILE A 131 -2.14 -28.28 -7.85
CA ILE A 131 -2.32 -29.52 -7.09
C ILE A 131 -3.38 -30.42 -7.74
N LEU A 132 -4.51 -29.84 -8.16
CA LEU A 132 -5.58 -30.59 -8.83
C LEU A 132 -5.15 -31.14 -10.20
N TYR A 133 -4.31 -30.38 -10.93
CA TYR A 133 -3.71 -30.85 -12.19
C TYR A 133 -2.80 -32.06 -11.98
N LEU A 134 -1.89 -31.99 -11.00
CA LEU A 134 -0.95 -33.07 -10.68
C LEU A 134 -1.66 -34.36 -10.23
N LEU A 135 -2.80 -34.22 -9.55
CA LEU A 135 -3.62 -35.35 -9.10
C LEU A 135 -4.49 -35.96 -10.23
N ARG A 136 -4.34 -35.52 -11.49
CA ARG A 136 -5.11 -35.98 -12.67
C ARG A 136 -6.62 -35.97 -12.44
N VAL A 137 -7.08 -34.98 -11.69
CA VAL A 137 -8.49 -34.87 -11.32
C VAL A 137 -9.29 -34.42 -12.57
N PRO A 138 -10.48 -35.00 -12.84
CA PRO A 138 -11.27 -34.70 -14.03
C PRO A 138 -11.50 -33.19 -14.26
N SER A 139 -11.59 -32.77 -15.52
CA SER A 139 -11.64 -31.35 -15.95
C SER A 139 -12.75 -30.51 -15.31
N TRP A 140 -13.83 -31.14 -14.81
CA TRP A 140 -14.89 -30.42 -14.09
C TRP A 140 -14.42 -29.86 -12.74
N TYR A 141 -13.39 -30.43 -12.12
CA TYR A 141 -12.78 -29.89 -10.91
C TYR A 141 -11.96 -28.62 -11.17
N PHE A 142 -11.46 -28.41 -12.39
CA PHE A 142 -10.89 -27.12 -12.79
C PHE A 142 -11.94 -26.01 -12.80
N ILE A 143 -13.15 -26.32 -13.31
CA ILE A 143 -14.29 -25.39 -13.26
C ILE A 143 -14.68 -25.11 -11.81
N PHE A 144 -14.70 -26.14 -10.96
CA PHE A 144 -14.97 -25.98 -9.53
C PHE A 144 -13.91 -25.14 -8.82
N SER A 145 -12.62 -25.32 -9.16
CA SER A 145 -11.51 -24.50 -8.66
C SER A 145 -11.61 -23.05 -9.12
N LEU A 146 -12.05 -22.82 -10.36
CA LEU A 146 -12.30 -21.47 -10.89
C LEU A 146 -13.46 -20.80 -10.16
N ILE A 147 -14.55 -21.53 -9.92
CA ILE A 147 -15.70 -21.05 -9.13
C ILE A 147 -15.28 -20.76 -7.69
N LEU A 148 -14.45 -21.61 -7.07
CA LEU A 148 -13.88 -21.38 -5.74
C LEU A 148 -12.96 -20.16 -5.70
N ALA A 149 -12.17 -19.92 -6.74
CA ALA A 149 -11.34 -18.72 -6.85
C ALA A 149 -12.20 -17.45 -6.99
N ILE A 150 -13.27 -17.51 -7.79
CA ILE A 150 -14.25 -16.41 -7.95
C ILE A 150 -15.01 -16.17 -6.64
N LEU A 151 -15.46 -17.23 -5.96
CA LEU A 151 -16.11 -17.12 -4.64
C LEU A 151 -15.15 -16.57 -3.60
N GLY A 152 -13.89 -17.05 -3.57
CA GLY A 152 -12.84 -16.50 -2.71
C GLY A 152 -12.54 -15.04 -3.01
N TYR A 153 -12.61 -14.63 -4.28
CA TYR A 153 -12.50 -13.23 -4.70
C TYR A 153 -13.69 -12.39 -4.19
N LEU A 154 -14.93 -12.87 -4.36
CA LEU A 154 -16.15 -12.16 -3.93
C LEU A 154 -16.29 -12.10 -2.40
N ILE A 155 -16.03 -13.21 -1.72
CA ILE A 155 -15.99 -13.28 -0.24
C ILE A 155 -14.85 -12.39 0.26
N GLY A 156 -13.72 -12.39 -0.44
CA GLY A 156 -12.61 -11.49 -0.23
C GLY A 156 -12.97 -10.03 -0.24
N ASP A 157 -13.59 -9.59 -1.34
CA ASP A 157 -14.06 -8.21 -1.52
C ASP A 157 -15.10 -7.83 -0.45
N SER A 158 -15.98 -8.75 -0.09
CA SER A 158 -16.97 -8.56 0.97
C SER A 158 -16.33 -8.47 2.36
N LEU A 159 -15.33 -9.32 2.64
CA LEU A 159 -14.56 -9.28 3.87
C LEU A 159 -13.70 -8.02 3.94
N GLU A 160 -13.02 -7.62 2.87
CA GLU A 160 -12.24 -6.37 2.77
C GLU A 160 -13.12 -5.16 3.11
N LYS A 161 -14.32 -5.07 2.51
CA LYS A 161 -15.34 -4.05 2.86
C LYS A 161 -15.82 -4.16 4.32
N LYS A 162 -15.96 -5.36 4.86
CA LYS A 162 -16.39 -5.59 6.25
C LYS A 162 -15.28 -5.26 7.25
N TYR A 163 -14.02 -5.49 6.90
CA TYR A 163 -12.83 -5.15 7.69
C TYR A 163 -12.53 -3.65 7.63
N GLU A 164 -12.70 -3.00 6.48
CA GLU A 164 -12.72 -1.52 6.39
C GLU A 164 -13.82 -0.93 7.29
N LYS A 165 -15.02 -1.51 7.27
CA LYS A 165 -16.09 -1.15 8.22
C LYS A 165 -15.69 -1.41 9.68
N LYS A 166 -15.02 -2.51 10.01
CA LYS A 166 -14.56 -2.78 11.39
C LYS A 166 -13.48 -1.80 11.85
N GLY A 167 -12.53 -1.43 10.99
CA GLY A 167 -11.59 -0.34 11.25
C GLY A 167 -12.31 0.99 11.53
N MET A 168 -13.42 1.25 10.82
CA MET A 168 -14.31 2.38 11.10
C MET A 168 -15.24 2.20 12.33
N ILE A 169 -15.48 0.98 12.81
CA ILE A 169 -16.32 0.74 14.01
C ILE A 169 -15.49 0.89 15.29
N ILE A 170 -14.21 0.52 15.27
CA ILE A 170 -13.26 0.83 16.35
C ILE A 170 -13.23 2.36 16.61
N ARG A 171 -13.38 3.18 15.55
CA ARG A 171 -13.56 4.64 15.62
C ARG A 171 -14.81 5.09 16.39
N LYS A 172 -15.92 4.33 16.36
CA LYS A 172 -17.17 4.70 17.08
C LYS A 172 -17.17 4.27 18.54
N ILE A 173 -16.45 3.19 18.88
CA ILE A 173 -16.39 2.65 20.26
C ILE A 173 -15.19 3.22 21.04
N SER A 174 -14.37 4.08 20.43
CA SER A 174 -13.47 4.98 21.15
C SER A 174 -14.05 6.41 21.24
N PRO A 175 -15.19 6.64 21.93
CA PRO A 175 -15.46 7.97 22.45
C PRO A 175 -14.55 8.18 23.66
N SER A 176 -13.76 9.25 23.68
CA SER A 176 -13.66 10.21 24.79
C SER A 176 -13.86 9.76 26.27
N SER A 177 -13.59 8.52 26.67
CA SER A 177 -13.83 7.99 28.02
C SER A 177 -12.56 7.77 28.84
N PHE A 178 -11.51 8.54 28.55
CA PHE A 178 -10.49 8.88 29.54
C PHE A 178 -10.42 10.40 29.67
N LYS A 179 -11.57 11.01 29.99
CA LYS A 179 -11.57 12.25 30.76
C LYS A 179 -11.12 11.90 32.18
N SER A 180 -9.99 12.48 32.57
CA SER A 180 -9.80 13.12 33.88
C SER A 180 -10.83 12.75 34.96
N SER A 181 -10.42 11.87 35.86
CA SER A 181 -10.72 11.97 37.29
C SER A 181 -9.33 11.87 37.94
N GLU A 182 -8.63 12.99 38.16
CA GLU A 182 -8.73 13.82 39.37
C GLU A 182 -8.88 12.99 40.64
N GLY A 183 -7.80 13.03 41.43
CA GLY A 183 -7.52 12.28 42.65
C GLY A 183 -6.01 12.20 42.82
#